data_AF-H0JTH2-F1
#
_entry.id   AF-H0JTH2-F1
#
_cell.length_a   1.000
_cell.length_b   1.000
_cell.length_c   1.000
_cell.angle_alpha   90.00
_cell.angle_beta   90.00
_cell.angle_gamma   90.00
#
_symmetry.space_group_name_H-M   'P 1'
#
loop_
_entity.id
_entity.type
_entity.pdbx_description
1 polymer ?
#
loop_
_entity_poly.entity_id
_entity_poly.type
_entity_poly.pdbx_seq_one_letter_code
_entity_poly.pdbx_strand_id
1 'polypeptide(L)'
;MNSNDIDTLVQLSSDDIVLPTPDDDPDQGLDELREWATTAGVTLQPGRLFVHHGIVVVEETVTWASDPGPRDEAIAFRVVDDQVVTVVRHADLGEAFEATGLSEADLYEE
;
A
#
# COMPACT_ATOMS: atom_id res chain seq x y z
N MET A 1 10.20 -7.55 -2.69
CA MET A 1 9.23 -8.21 -1.78
C MET A 1 9.13 -9.69 -2.08
N ASN A 2 8.97 -10.54 -1.06
CA ASN A 2 8.78 -11.98 -1.23
C ASN A 2 7.28 -12.30 -1.26
N SER A 3 6.90 -13.39 -1.92
CA SER A 3 5.52 -13.90 -1.95
C SER A 3 4.90 -14.13 -0.56
N ASN A 4 5.72 -14.15 0.50
CA ASN A 4 5.31 -14.29 1.89
C ASN A 4 4.66 -13.03 2.47
N ASP A 5 5.06 -11.85 1.98
CA ASP A 5 4.46 -10.58 2.39
C ASP A 5 3.05 -10.41 1.80
N ILE A 6 2.82 -10.91 0.57
CA ILE A 6 1.51 -10.86 -0.09
C ILE A 6 0.49 -11.73 0.63
N ASP A 7 0.84 -12.96 1.00
CA ASP A 7 -0.06 -13.87 1.72
C ASP A 7 -0.40 -13.33 3.13
N THR A 8 0.55 -12.61 3.74
CA THR A 8 0.34 -11.92 5.02
C THR A 8 -0.59 -10.71 4.85
N LEU A 9 -0.40 -9.90 3.81
CA LEU A 9 -1.30 -8.80 3.45
C LEU A 9 -2.72 -9.31 3.18
N VAL A 10 -2.88 -10.41 2.44
CA VAL A 10 -4.18 -11.02 2.16
C VAL A 10 -4.84 -11.52 3.44
N GLN A 11 -4.10 -12.14 4.36
CA GLN A 11 -4.65 -12.60 5.66
C GLN A 11 -5.06 -11.47 6.60
N LEU A 12 -4.36 -10.34 6.54
CA LEU A 12 -4.67 -9.15 7.35
C LEU A 12 -5.70 -8.23 6.69
N SER A 13 -6.09 -8.53 5.45
CA SER A 13 -7.07 -7.75 4.70
C SER A 13 -8.49 -8.22 4.97
N SER A 14 -9.43 -7.27 4.92
CA SER A 14 -10.85 -7.58 4.98
C SER A 14 -11.31 -8.17 3.65
N ASP A 15 -12.38 -8.98 3.70
CA ASP A 15 -12.98 -9.61 2.52
C ASP A 15 -13.49 -8.58 1.50
N ASP A 16 -13.79 -7.36 1.98
CA ASP A 16 -14.32 -6.21 1.22
C ASP A 16 -13.24 -5.13 0.96
N ILE A 17 -11.97 -5.52 0.86
CA ILE A 17 -10.88 -4.56 0.68
C ILE A 17 -11.00 -3.83 -0.66
N VAL A 18 -10.96 -2.49 -0.61
CA VAL A 18 -10.97 -1.64 -1.80
C VAL A 18 -9.54 -1.34 -2.24
N LEU A 19 -9.25 -1.58 -3.52
CA LEU A 19 -7.92 -1.40 -4.11
C LEU A 19 -7.86 -0.20 -5.05
N PRO A 20 -6.69 0.44 -5.18
CA PRO A 20 -6.48 1.49 -6.16
C PRO A 20 -6.29 0.84 -7.52
N THR A 21 -7.30 0.91 -8.36
CA THR A 21 -7.23 0.45 -9.75
C THR A 21 -6.93 1.64 -10.67
N PRO A 22 -6.24 1.41 -11.80
CA PRO A 22 -6.07 2.43 -12.82
C PRO A 22 -7.36 2.71 -13.61
N ASP A 23 -8.39 1.87 -13.44
CA ASP A 23 -9.69 2.00 -14.06
C ASP A 23 -10.66 2.78 -13.14
N ASP A 24 -11.71 3.37 -13.70
CA ASP A 24 -12.69 4.20 -12.94
C ASP A 24 -13.53 3.36 -11.95
N ASP A 25 -13.39 2.02 -11.98
CA ASP A 25 -14.08 1.08 -11.11
C ASP A 25 -13.15 0.60 -9.97
N PRO A 26 -13.56 0.75 -8.70
CA PRO A 26 -12.81 0.23 -7.56
C PRO A 26 -12.96 -1.29 -7.48
N ASP A 27 -11.90 -2.01 -7.86
CA ASP A 27 -11.76 -3.44 -7.65
C ASP A 27 -11.81 -3.73 -6.14
N GLN A 28 -12.58 -4.75 -5.79
CA GLN A 28 -12.92 -5.07 -4.41
C GLN A 28 -12.78 -6.57 -4.15
N GLY A 29 -11.99 -6.90 -3.14
CA GLY A 29 -11.86 -8.28 -2.67
C GLY A 29 -10.44 -8.80 -2.66
N LEU A 30 -10.29 -9.99 -2.08
CA LEU A 30 -8.98 -10.62 -1.86
C LEU A 30 -8.34 -11.15 -3.16
N ASP A 31 -9.15 -11.60 -4.13
CA ASP A 31 -8.65 -12.04 -5.44
C ASP A 31 -8.03 -10.85 -6.19
N GLU A 32 -8.72 -9.70 -6.24
CA GLU A 32 -8.16 -8.49 -6.82
C GLU A 32 -6.95 -7.96 -6.04
N LEU A 33 -6.90 -8.08 -4.70
CA LEU A 33 -5.71 -7.69 -3.92
C LEU A 33 -4.51 -8.54 -4.35
N ARG A 34 -4.75 -9.84 -4.53
CA ARG A 34 -3.74 -10.79 -4.98
C ARG A 34 -3.30 -10.49 -6.40
N GLU A 35 -4.23 -10.20 -7.30
CA GLU A 35 -3.92 -9.80 -8.67
C GLU A 35 -3.18 -8.48 -8.72
N TRP A 36 -3.59 -7.46 -7.97
CA TRP A 36 -2.89 -6.17 -7.86
C TRP A 36 -1.45 -6.39 -7.38
N ALA A 37 -1.27 -7.16 -6.30
CA ALA A 37 0.04 -7.47 -5.74
C ALA A 37 0.94 -8.28 -6.71
N THR A 38 0.35 -9.14 -7.54
CA THR A 38 1.09 -10.01 -8.47
C THR A 38 1.35 -9.33 -9.81
N THR A 39 0.35 -8.60 -10.32
CA THR A 39 0.36 -7.87 -11.61
C THR A 39 1.29 -6.69 -11.56
N ALA A 40 1.51 -6.11 -10.37
CA ALA A 40 2.46 -5.03 -10.21
C ALA A 40 3.84 -5.41 -10.78
N GLY A 41 4.26 -6.69 -10.77
CA GLY A 41 5.46 -7.15 -11.49
C GLY A 41 6.73 -6.34 -11.17
N VAL A 42 6.69 -5.64 -10.03
CA VAL A 42 7.64 -4.63 -9.59
C VAL A 42 8.38 -5.13 -8.39
N THR A 43 9.63 -4.70 -8.31
CA THR A 43 10.35 -4.79 -7.05
C THR A 43 9.94 -3.59 -6.21
N LEU A 44 9.09 -3.87 -5.22
CA LEU A 44 8.80 -2.93 -4.13
C LEU A 44 9.88 -3.08 -3.05
N GLN A 45 10.45 -1.96 -2.65
CA GLN A 45 11.35 -1.84 -1.51
C GLN A 45 10.68 -0.94 -0.47
N PRO A 46 10.12 -1.52 0.60
CA PRO A 46 9.57 -0.71 1.68
C PRO A 46 10.71 0.03 2.38
N GLY A 47 10.51 1.33 2.60
CA GLY A 47 11.41 2.22 3.31
C GLY A 47 10.88 2.53 4.70
N ARG A 48 10.32 3.73 4.86
CA ARG A 48 9.76 4.19 6.14
C ARG A 48 8.27 3.86 6.25
N LEU A 49 7.84 3.52 7.46
CA LEU A 49 6.45 3.22 7.77
C LEU A 49 5.93 4.24 8.80
N PHE A 50 4.70 4.70 8.65
CA PHE A 50 4.09 5.72 9.50
C PHE A 50 2.72 5.19 9.94
N VAL A 51 2.42 5.21 11.23
CA VAL A 51 1.17 4.65 11.76
C VAL A 51 0.49 5.66 12.66
N HIS A 52 -0.76 5.97 12.34
CA HIS A 52 -1.58 6.86 13.16
C HIS A 52 -3.05 6.48 13.10
N HIS A 53 -3.68 6.27 14.27
CA HIS A 53 -5.13 6.09 14.40
C HIS A 53 -5.76 5.02 13.46
N GLY A 54 -5.04 3.92 13.18
CA GLY A 54 -5.52 2.88 12.26
C GLY A 54 -5.31 3.20 10.78
N ILE A 55 -4.50 4.20 10.46
CA ILE A 55 -3.97 4.44 9.12
C ILE A 55 -2.48 4.13 9.15
N VAL A 56 -2.02 3.36 8.17
CA VAL A 56 -0.61 3.00 7.99
C VAL A 56 -0.17 3.54 6.64
N VAL A 57 0.78 4.47 6.62
CA VAL A 57 1.40 4.96 5.38
C VAL A 57 2.77 4.33 5.26
N VAL A 58 3.06 3.74 4.11
CA VAL A 58 4.35 3.11 3.83
C VAL A 58 4.98 3.83 2.65
N GLU A 59 6.17 4.39 2.86
CA GLU A 59 7.04 4.84 1.79
C GLU A 59 7.69 3.62 1.15
N GLU A 60 7.59 3.49 -0.17
CA GLU A 60 8.18 2.39 -0.90
C GLU A 60 8.85 2.88 -2.19
N THR A 61 10.01 2.33 -2.49
CA THR A 61 10.67 2.55 -3.78
C THR A 61 10.29 1.41 -4.72
N VAL A 62 9.68 1.78 -5.84
CA VAL A 62 9.12 0.87 -6.83
C VAL A 62 10.03 0.84 -8.05
N THR A 63 10.44 -0.36 -8.44
CA THR A 63 11.23 -0.57 -9.65
C THR A 63 10.48 -1.51 -10.59
N TRP A 64 10.13 -1.00 -11.77
CA TRP A 64 9.37 -1.75 -12.78
C TRP A 64 10.33 -2.57 -13.64
N ALA A 65 9.96 -3.80 -13.98
CA ALA A 65 10.75 -4.59 -14.94
C ALA A 65 10.80 -3.92 -16.33
N SER A 66 9.75 -3.18 -16.69
CA SER A 66 9.64 -2.41 -17.93
C SER A 66 10.37 -1.07 -17.90
N ASP A 67 10.60 -0.48 -16.72
CA ASP A 67 11.26 0.82 -16.55
C ASP A 67 12.26 0.74 -15.38
N PRO A 68 13.57 0.71 -15.67
CA PRO A 68 14.60 0.48 -14.65
C PRO A 68 14.85 1.69 -13.72
N GLY A 69 14.03 2.75 -13.80
CA GLY A 69 14.10 3.88 -12.88
C GLY A 69 13.40 3.56 -11.55
N PRO A 70 14.09 3.57 -10.40
CA PRO A 70 13.42 3.52 -9.11
C PRO A 70 12.56 4.79 -8.96
N ARG A 71 11.31 4.61 -8.54
CA ARG A 71 10.40 5.70 -8.19
C ARG A 71 9.99 5.56 -6.75
N ASP A 72 10.07 6.65 -6.01
CA ASP A 72 9.52 6.70 -4.67
C ASP A 72 8.01 6.88 -4.80
N GLU A 73 7.26 5.98 -4.18
CA GLU A 73 5.80 6.02 -4.07
C GLU A 73 5.44 5.85 -2.59
N ALA A 74 4.19 6.12 -2.25
CA ALA A 74 3.69 5.85 -0.91
C ALA A 74 2.34 5.13 -0.97
N ILE A 75 2.10 4.21 -0.05
CA ILE A 75 0.83 3.50 0.06
C ILE A 75 0.23 3.74 1.43
N ALA A 76 -0.99 4.25 1.44
CA ALA A 76 -1.83 4.41 2.61
C ALA A 76 -2.79 3.23 2.75
N PHE A 77 -2.68 2.51 3.86
CA PHE A 77 -3.57 1.44 4.26
C PHE A 77 -4.47 1.95 5.37
N ARG A 78 -5.78 1.77 5.22
CA ARG A 78 -6.75 2.03 6.27
C ARG A 78 -7.12 0.71 6.93
N VAL A 79 -6.95 0.67 8.25
CA VAL A 79 -7.20 -0.48 9.10
C VAL A 79 -8.40 -0.19 10.01
N VAL A 80 -9.36 -1.09 10.03
CA VAL A 80 -10.54 -1.06 10.90
C VAL A 80 -10.67 -2.45 11.53
N ASP A 81 -10.84 -2.52 12.86
CA ASP A 81 -10.91 -3.80 13.59
C ASP A 81 -9.74 -4.75 13.29
N ASP A 82 -8.51 -4.21 13.22
CA ASP A 82 -7.27 -4.97 12.90
C ASP A 82 -7.21 -5.51 11.45
N GLN A 83 -8.16 -5.12 10.59
CA GLN A 83 -8.21 -5.53 9.19
C GLN A 83 -8.04 -4.36 8.23
N VAL A 84 -7.24 -4.55 7.18
CA VAL A 84 -7.10 -3.57 6.10
C VAL A 84 -8.38 -3.54 5.28
N VAL A 85 -9.06 -2.39 5.23
CA VAL A 85 -10.31 -2.19 4.48
C VAL A 85 -10.13 -1.35 3.22
N THR A 86 -9.06 -0.57 3.14
CA THR A 86 -8.82 0.32 2.00
C THR A 86 -7.33 0.47 1.78
N VAL A 87 -6.92 0.41 0.52
CA VAL A 87 -5.56 0.71 0.08
C VAL A 87 -5.61 1.86 -0.90
N VAL A 88 -4.78 2.88 -0.68
CA VAL A 88 -4.65 4.03 -1.57
C VAL A 88 -3.18 4.20 -1.87
N ARG A 89 -2.82 4.14 -3.15
CA ARG A 89 -1.46 4.41 -3.61
C ARG A 89 -1.35 5.87 -4.03
N HIS A 90 -0.29 6.50 -3.58
CA HIS A 90 0.06 7.88 -3.83
C HIS A 90 1.36 7.94 -4.61
N ALA A 91 1.49 8.98 -5.45
CA ALA A 91 2.69 9.18 -6.24
C ALA A 91 3.92 9.45 -5.38
N ASP A 92 3.74 10.01 -4.18
CA ASP A 92 4.81 10.31 -3.23
C ASP A 92 4.29 10.38 -1.79
N LEU A 93 5.22 10.38 -0.83
CA LEU A 93 4.91 10.43 0.60
C LEU A 93 4.19 11.73 1.01
N GLY A 94 4.47 12.85 0.34
CA GLY A 94 3.84 14.13 0.63
C GLY A 94 2.33 14.07 0.35
N GLU A 95 1.96 13.55 -0.82
CA GLU A 95 0.56 13.37 -1.19
C GLU A 95 -0.18 12.42 -0.24
N ALA A 96 0.49 11.33 0.19
CA ALA A 96 -0.08 10.41 1.17
C ALA A 96 -0.34 11.08 2.52
N PHE A 97 0.57 11.92 3.00
CA PHE A 97 0.39 12.69 4.23
C PHE A 97 -0.76 13.70 4.12
N GLU A 98 -0.89 14.39 2.98
CA GLU A 98 -2.00 15.31 2.76
C GLU A 98 -3.37 14.58 2.71
N ALA A 99 -3.41 13.39 2.10
CA ALA A 99 -4.63 12.59 2.00
C ALA A 99 -5.06 11.94 3.32
N THR A 100 -4.09 11.49 4.11
CA THR A 100 -4.33 10.75 5.36
C THR A 100 -4.29 11.60 6.62
N GLY A 101 -3.68 12.79 6.53
CA GLY A 101 -3.40 13.66 7.68
C GLY A 101 -2.22 13.19 8.55
N LEU A 102 -1.43 12.22 8.10
CA LEU A 102 -0.22 11.78 8.80
C LEU A 102 0.94 12.76 8.58
N SER A 103 1.98 12.61 9.39
CA SER A 103 3.20 13.41 9.29
C SER A 103 4.44 12.58 9.62
N GLU A 104 5.62 13.18 9.43
CA GLU A 104 6.88 12.57 9.84
C GLU A 104 6.96 12.27 11.35
N ALA A 105 6.11 12.90 12.18
CA ALA A 105 6.05 12.60 13.62
C ALA A 105 5.40 11.24 13.93
N ASP A 106 4.68 10.68 12.97
CA ASP A 106 3.98 9.39 13.07
C ASP A 106 4.86 8.23 12.58
N LEU A 107 6.16 8.48 12.40
CA LEU A 107 7.13 7.49 12.00
C LEU A 107 7.11 6.31 12.98
N TYR A 108 6.88 5.12 12.42
CA TYR A 108 7.01 3.88 13.13
C TYR A 108 8.48 3.45 13.10
N GLU A 109 9.12 3.53 14.25
CA GLU A 109 10.45 2.99 14.49
C GLU A 109 10.29 1.61 15.16
N GLU A 110 10.69 0.54 14.46
CA GLU A 110 10.68 -0.84 14.99
C GLU A 110 11.81 -1.10 16.01
#